data_AF-A0A929AJX2-F1
#
_entry.id   AF-A0A929AJX2-F1
#
_cell.length_a   1.000
_cell.length_b   1.000
_cell.length_c   1.000
_cell.angle_alpha   90.00
_cell.angle_beta   90.00
_cell.angle_gamma   90.00
#
_symmetry.space_group_name_H-M   'P 1'
#
loop_
_entity.id
_entity.type
_entity.pdbx_description
1 polymer ?
#
loop_
_entity_poly.entity_id
_entity_poly.type
_entity_poly.pdbx_seq_one_letter_code
_entity_poly.pdbx_strand_id
1 'polypeptide(L)'
;MLKLLVDENFDNTIVRGLFRRNPMLDMVRVQDIGLSGEDDPTILEWAAQEGRVLLTHDVATITRYAYDRVRQGQPMPGVQDCCSNSASTRDRGIVERCRRSRIIICF
;
A
#
# COMPACT_ATOMS: atom_id res chain seq x y z
N MET A 1 12.50 -1.64 -9.98
CA MET A 1 11.22 -2.40 -9.91
C MET A 1 10.44 -1.84 -8.74
N LEU A 2 9.13 -1.63 -8.89
CA LEU A 2 8.29 -1.12 -7.80
C LEU A 2 8.03 -2.26 -6.81
N LYS A 3 8.41 -2.07 -5.55
CA LYS A 3 8.09 -3.03 -4.48
C LYS A 3 6.92 -2.50 -3.66
N LEU A 4 5.96 -3.37 -3.37
CA LEU A 4 4.74 -3.02 -2.66
C LEU A 4 4.67 -3.77 -1.32
N LEU A 5 4.22 -3.07 -0.29
CA LEU A 5 3.80 -3.64 0.97
C LEU A 5 2.30 -3.44 1.10
N VAL A 6 1.56 -4.51 1.37
CA VAL A 6 0.10 -4.48 1.50
C VAL A 6 -0.28 -4.59 2.96
N ASP A 7 -1.06 -3.63 3.42
CA ASP A 7 -1.63 -3.56 4.76
C ASP A 7 -2.49 -4.80 5.10
N GLU A 8 -2.62 -5.11 6.39
CA GLU A 8 -3.35 -6.29 6.87
C GLU A 8 -4.85 -6.24 6.52
N ASN A 9 -5.43 -5.04 6.52
CA ASN A 9 -6.86 -4.82 6.26
C ASN A 9 -7.21 -4.68 4.77
N PHE A 10 -6.25 -4.94 3.88
CA PHE A 10 -6.44 -4.75 2.45
C PHE A 10 -7.27 -5.86 1.79
N ASP A 11 -8.09 -5.51 0.79
CA ASP A 11 -8.93 -6.48 0.07
C ASP A 11 -8.07 -7.52 -0.69
N ASN A 12 -8.12 -8.75 -0.19
CA ASN A 12 -7.48 -9.92 -0.77
C ASN A 12 -7.88 -10.20 -2.24
N THR A 13 -9.06 -9.74 -2.65
CA THR A 13 -9.54 -9.86 -4.03
C THR A 13 -8.70 -8.99 -4.97
N ILE A 14 -8.29 -7.80 -4.52
CA ILE A 14 -7.43 -6.89 -5.29
C ILE A 14 -6.02 -7.48 -5.39
N VAL A 15 -5.46 -7.96 -4.28
CA VAL A 15 -4.14 -8.63 -4.26
C VAL A 15 -4.11 -9.80 -5.25
N ARG A 16 -5.11 -10.70 -5.17
CA ARG A 16 -5.25 -11.82 -6.09
C ARG A 16 -5.42 -11.37 -7.55
N GLY A 17 -6.16 -10.28 -7.77
CA GLY A 17 -6.34 -9.69 -9.10
C GLY A 17 -5.04 -9.14 -9.69
N LEU A 18 -4.20 -8.50 -8.88
CA LEU A 18 -2.90 -7.97 -9.27
C LEU A 18 -1.91 -9.10 -9.61
N PHE A 19 -1.79 -10.11 -8.75
CA PHE A 19 -0.95 -11.28 -9.02
C PHE A 19 -1.37 -12.05 -10.28
N ARG A 20 -2.68 -12.17 -10.55
CA ARG A 20 -3.17 -12.80 -11.79
C ARG A 20 -2.80 -12.04 -13.05
N ARG A 21 -2.73 -10.71 -12.99
CA ARG A 21 -2.40 -9.85 -14.14
C ARG A 21 -0.90 -9.70 -14.32
N ASN A 22 -0.13 -9.67 -13.24
CA ASN A 22 1.31 -9.57 -13.28
C ASN A 22 1.95 -10.44 -12.17
N PRO A 23 2.33 -11.69 -12.50
CA PRO A 23 2.96 -12.60 -11.54
C PRO A 23 4.36 -12.16 -11.09
N MET A 24 5.00 -11.24 -11.82
CA MET A 24 6.34 -10.74 -11.50
C MET A 24 6.32 -9.50 -10.58
N LEU A 25 5.16 -9.12 -10.07
CA LEU A 25 5.02 -8.00 -9.14
C LEU A 25 5.65 -8.35 -7.79
N ASP A 26 6.62 -7.55 -7.33
CA ASP A 26 7.20 -7.68 -5.98
C ASP A 26 6.24 -7.06 -4.97
N MET A 27 5.31 -7.88 -4.49
CA MET A 27 4.31 -7.52 -3.51
C MET A 27 4.39 -8.45 -2.31
N VAL A 28 4.42 -7.87 -1.12
CA VAL A 28 4.48 -8.58 0.15
C VAL A 28 3.37 -8.02 1.05
N ARG A 29 2.78 -8.86 1.90
CA ARG A 29 1.75 -8.43 2.86
C ARG A 29 2.37 -8.27 4.24
N VAL A 30 1.87 -7.31 5.02
CA VAL A 30 2.27 -7.08 6.43
C VAL A 30 2.16 -8.36 7.26
N GLN A 31 1.11 -9.14 7.04
CA GLN A 31 0.94 -10.46 7.67
C GLN A 31 1.98 -11.52 7.27
N ASP A 32 2.49 -11.48 6.03
CA ASP A 32 3.41 -12.50 5.52
C ASP A 32 4.83 -12.29 6.03
N ILE A 33 5.13 -11.08 6.50
CA ILE A 33 6.41 -10.68 7.12
C ILE A 33 6.34 -10.68 8.66
N GLY A 34 5.22 -11.09 9.23
CA GLY A 34 5.04 -11.16 10.69
C GLY A 34 4.87 -9.81 11.38
N LEU A 35 4.50 -8.76 10.65
CA LEU A 35 4.19 -7.43 11.21
C LEU A 35 2.68 -7.22 11.41
N SER A 36 1.88 -8.29 11.43
CA SER A 36 0.44 -8.17 11.67
C SER A 36 0.17 -7.70 13.10
N GLY A 37 -0.69 -6.68 13.25
CA GLY A 37 -0.98 -6.05 14.53
C GLY A 37 0.11 -5.13 15.09
N GLU A 38 1.21 -4.91 14.36
CA GLU A 38 2.18 -3.88 14.70
C GLU A 38 1.61 -2.48 14.42
N ASP A 39 2.18 -1.46 15.07
CA ASP A 39 1.73 -0.09 14.90
C ASP A 39 2.16 0.52 13.55
N ASP A 40 1.37 1.49 13.06
CA ASP A 40 1.61 2.16 11.76
C ASP A 40 3.07 2.68 11.59
N PRO A 41 3.72 3.28 12.61
CA PRO A 41 5.11 3.72 12.49
C PRO A 41 6.10 2.58 12.22
N THR A 42 5.92 1.42 12.84
CA THR A 42 6.78 0.25 12.68
C THR A 42 6.62 -0.35 11.29
N ILE A 43 5.38 -0.45 10.80
CA ILE A 43 5.09 -0.89 9.42
C ILE A 43 5.72 0.06 8.41
N LEU A 44 5.61 1.38 8.61
CA LEU A 44 6.22 2.39 7.76
C LEU A 44 7.74 2.36 7.80
N GLU A 45 8.34 2.10 8.96
CA GLU A 45 9.78 1.96 9.11
C GLU A 45 10.32 0.78 8.31
N TRP A 46 9.68 -0.38 8.47
CA TRP A 46 10.07 -1.57 7.73
C TRP A 46 9.91 -1.35 6.22
N ALA A 47 8.80 -0.74 5.79
CA ALA A 47 8.58 -0.38 4.40
C ALA A 47 9.69 0.54 3.87
N ALA A 48 10.13 1.51 4.67
CA ALA A 48 11.22 2.42 4.33
C ALA A 48 12.57 1.72 4.21
N GLN A 49 12.89 0.80 5.13
CA GLN A 49 14.11 0.01 5.10
C GLN A 49 14.18 -0.89 3.85
N GLU A 50 13.05 -1.46 3.45
CA GLU A 50 12.96 -2.36 2.28
C GLU A 50 12.77 -1.63 0.93
N GLY A 51 12.54 -0.31 0.98
CA GLY A 51 12.22 0.51 -0.19
C GLY A 51 10.86 0.14 -0.83
N ARG A 52 9.88 -0.19 0.00
CA ARG A 52 8.54 -0.64 -0.40
C ARG A 52 7.51 0.48 -0.21
N VAL A 53 6.61 0.64 -1.19
CA VAL A 53 5.46 1.56 -1.08
C VAL A 53 4.34 0.85 -0.34
N LEU A 54 3.80 1.47 0.71
CA LEU A 54 2.70 0.92 1.50
C LEU A 54 1.35 1.17 0.81
N LEU A 55 0.57 0.11 0.65
CA LEU A 55 -0.82 0.11 0.20
C LEU A 55 -1.74 -0.12 1.39
N THR A 56 -2.53 0.87 1.74
CA THR A 56 -3.51 0.82 2.84
C THR A 56 -4.87 1.38 2.41
N HIS A 57 -5.92 1.06 3.17
CA HIS A 57 -7.21 1.74 3.10
C HIS A 57 -7.34 2.87 4.12
N ASP A 58 -6.55 2.90 5.21
CA ASP A 58 -6.59 3.97 6.21
C ASP A 58 -5.52 5.04 5.94
N VAL A 59 -5.71 5.75 4.84
CA VAL A 59 -4.78 6.78 4.38
C VAL A 59 -4.77 7.98 5.33
N ALA A 60 -5.89 8.26 6.01
CA ALA A 60 -6.00 9.41 6.89
C ALA A 60 -5.04 9.29 8.08
N THR A 61 -4.97 8.10 8.68
CA THR A 61 -4.08 7.80 9.80
C THR A 61 -2.62 7.70 9.33
N ILE A 62 -2.35 6.93 8.29
CA ILE A 62 -0.98 6.67 7.82
C ILE A 62 -0.30 7.93 7.25
N THR A 63 -1.06 8.83 6.62
CA THR A 63 -0.51 10.09 6.07
C THR A 63 0.14 10.94 7.14
N ARG A 64 -0.43 10.99 8.36
CA ARG A 64 0.15 11.74 9.48
C ARG A 64 1.56 11.22 9.82
N TYR A 65 1.69 9.91 9.98
CA TYR A 65 2.98 9.28 10.29
C TYR A 65 3.99 9.44 9.15
N ALA A 66 3.55 9.35 7.89
CA ALA A 66 4.41 9.60 6.74
C ALA A 66 4.97 11.04 6.75
N TYR A 67 4.16 12.05 7.05
CA TYR A 67 4.62 13.43 7.17
C TYR A 67 5.60 13.61 8.35
N ASP A 68 5.34 12.97 9.48
CA ASP A 68 6.24 13.03 10.64
C ASP A 68 7.62 12.42 10.32
N ARG A 69 7.68 11.31 9.57
CA ARG A 69 8.95 10.72 9.09
C ARG A 69 9.72 11.67 8.18
N VAL A 70 9.04 12.28 7.20
CA VAL A 70 9.67 13.25 6.27
C VAL A 70 10.21 14.47 7.02
N ARG A 71 9.44 14.99 7.99
CA ARG A 71 9.89 16.10 8.85
C ARG A 71 11.13 15.76 9.66
N GLN A 72 11.28 14.49 10.05
CA GLN A 72 12.45 13.98 10.76
C GLN A 72 13.62 13.61 9.83
N GLY A 73 13.49 13.83 8.52
CA GLY A 73 14.52 13.49 7.52
C GLY A 73 14.67 11.98 7.29
N GLN A 74 13.66 11.18 7.67
CA GLN A 74 13.67 9.74 7.50
C GLN A 74 13.24 9.36 6.07
N PRO A 75 13.74 8.23 5.53
CA PRO A 75 13.33 7.74 4.22
C PRO A 75 11.85 7.41 4.20
N MET A 76 11.17 7.78 3.10
CA MET A 76 9.73 7.56 2.92
C MET A 76 9.45 7.14 1.46
N PRO A 77 9.38 5.83 1.16
CA PRO A 77 9.19 5.33 -0.21
C PRO A 77 7.84 5.73 -0.79
N GLY A 78 6.83 5.87 0.08
CA GLY A 78 5.53 6.42 -0.21
C GLY A 78 4.37 5.58 0.31
N VAL A 79 3.18 6.18 0.32
CA VAL A 79 1.91 5.56 0.69
C VAL A 79 0.92 5.76 -0.44
N GLN A 80 0.18 4.72 -0.78
CA GLN A 80 -0.83 4.77 -1.83
C GLN A 80 -2.16 4.17 -1.34
N ASP A 81 -3.23 4.96 -1.49
CA ASP A 81 -4.60 4.49 -1.33
C ASP A 81 -5.00 3.61 -2.51
N CYS A 82 -5.60 2.46 -2.22
CA CYS A 82 -6.43 1.76 -3.19
C CYS A 82 -7.87 1.88 -2.71
N CYS A 83 -8.67 2.70 -3.38
CA CYS A 83 -10.05 2.91 -2.96
C CYS A 83 -10.81 1.57 -2.87
N SER A 84 -11.21 1.18 -1.66
CA SER A 84 -12.12 0.05 -1.40
C SER A 84 -13.56 0.44 -1.73
N ASN A 85 -13.83 0.87 -2.96
CA ASN A 85 -15.23 0.94 -3.39
C ASN A 85 -15.60 -0.43 -3.92
N SER A 86 -16.29 -1.21 -3.10
CA SER A 86 -16.89 -2.51 -3.39
C SER A 86 -17.50 -2.55 -4.79
N ALA A 87 -16.70 -2.94 -5.78
CA ALA A 87 -17.14 -3.14 -7.15
C ALA A 87 -17.15 -4.64 -7.38
N SER A 88 -18.36 -5.20 -7.34
CA SER A 88 -18.66 -6.57 -7.72
C SER A 88 -17.82 -7.03 -8.93
N THR A 89 -17.19 -8.18 -8.76
CA THR A 89 -16.19 -8.88 -9.57
C THR A 89 -16.62 -9.21 -11.02
N ARG A 90 -17.04 -8.24 -11.84
CA ARG A 90 -17.39 -8.51 -13.25
C ARG A 90 -16.90 -7.55 -14.31
N ASP A 91 -16.24 -6.43 -13.96
CA ASP A 91 -15.82 -5.48 -14.99
C ASP A 91 -14.32 -5.47 -15.26
N ARG A 92 -13.99 -5.54 -16.55
CA ARG A 92 -12.63 -5.54 -17.14
C ARG A 92 -11.82 -4.27 -16.81
N GLY A 93 -12.38 -3.31 -16.08
CA GLY A 93 -11.86 -1.96 -15.89
C GLY A 93 -11.17 -1.65 -14.55
N ILE A 94 -10.70 -2.62 -13.77
CA ILE A 94 -9.99 -2.36 -12.49
C ILE A 94 -8.77 -1.43 -12.70
N VAL A 95 -8.08 -1.53 -13.84
CA VAL A 95 -6.93 -0.68 -14.15
C VAL A 95 -7.35 0.73 -14.60
N GLU A 96 -8.50 0.87 -15.26
CA GLU A 96 -8.98 2.16 -15.80
C GLU A 96 -9.70 3.03 -14.76
N ARG A 97 -10.27 2.41 -13.72
CA ARG A 97 -11.09 3.09 -12.70
C ARG A 97 -10.31 3.57 -11.47
N CYS A 98 -9.02 3.23 -11.35
CA CYS A 98 -8.08 3.83 -10.38
C CYS A 98 -7.72 5.30 -10.71
N ARG A 99 -8.46 6.00 -11.58
CA ARG A 99 -8.20 7.39 -12.00
C ARG A 99 -8.52 8.47 -10.95
N ARG A 100 -8.99 8.11 -9.74
CA ARG A 100 -9.37 9.09 -8.69
C ARG A 100 -8.68 8.96 -7.34
N SER A 101 -7.80 7.98 -7.14
CA SER A 101 -7.03 7.86 -5.90
C SER A 101 -5.85 8.83 -5.91
N ARG A 102 -6.11 10.08 -5.53
CA ARG A 102 -5.06 11.04 -5.18
C ARG A 102 -4.74 10.85 -3.71
N ILE A 103 -3.57 10.27 -3.43
CA ILE A 103 -2.48 10.90 -2.69
C ILE A 103 -1.27 9.99 -2.92
N ILE A 104 -0.25 10.55 -3.56
CA ILE A 104 1.07 9.96 -3.72
C ILE A 104 1.99 10.91 -2.95
N ILE A 105 2.43 10.49 -1.77
CA ILE A 105 3.56 11.13 -1.10
C ILE A 105 4.80 10.35 -1.55
N CYS A 106 5.47 10.84 -2.57
CA CYS A 106 6.81 10.41 -2.95
C CYS A 106 7.74 11.60 -2.71
N PHE A 107 8.79 11.41 -1.90
CA PHE A 107 9.91 12.35 -1.76
C PHE A 107 11.14 11.75 -2.39
#